data_AF-A0A536YZW9-F1
#
_entry.id   AF-A0A536YZW9-F1
#
_cell.length_a   1.000
_cell.length_b   1.000
_cell.length_c   1.000
_cell.angle_alpha   90.00
_cell.angle_beta   90.00
_cell.angle_gamma   90.00
#
_symmetry.space_group_name_H-M   'P 1'
#
loop_
_entity.id
_entity.type
_entity.pdbx_description
1 polymer ?
#
loop_
_entity_poly.entity_id
_entity_poly.type
_entity_poly.pdbx_seq_one_letter_code
_entity_poly.pdbx_strand_id
1 'polypeptide(L)'
;MDLYTRRLLINRFNLTVSLLTMLFGLFWLGWILFTLFKAGFGGLSAKLFLEMTPPPGSDGGLLNAIMGSLLMGAAGTALGTPVGIMAGIYLAEFGSRGWLAPVTRFISDILLSAPSIVVGLF
;
A
#
# COMPACT_ATOMS: atom_id res chain seq x y z
N MET A 1 -19.95 18.54 -37.92
CA MET A 1 -18.71 18.15 -37.20
C MET A 1 -18.35 16.76 -37.67
N ASP A 2 -17.18 16.57 -38.28
CA ASP A 2 -16.72 15.24 -38.67
C ASP A 2 -16.46 14.36 -37.42
N LEU A 3 -16.67 13.05 -37.54
CA LEU A 3 -16.45 12.07 -36.46
C LEU A 3 -15.00 12.16 -35.95
N TYR A 4 -14.07 12.44 -36.85
CA TYR A 4 -12.67 12.67 -36.52
C TYR A 4 -12.47 13.90 -35.63
N THR A 5 -13.05 15.05 -35.99
CA THR A 5 -12.96 16.30 -35.20
C THR A 5 -13.56 16.11 -33.79
N ARG A 6 -14.69 15.41 -33.68
CA ARG A 6 -15.33 15.12 -32.38
C ARG A 6 -14.43 14.23 -31.51
N ARG A 7 -13.81 13.19 -32.07
CA ARG A 7 -12.90 12.30 -31.34
C ARG A 7 -11.65 13.05 -30.86
N LEU A 8 -11.09 13.93 -31.68
CA LEU A 8 -9.92 14.73 -31.32
C LEU A 8 -10.22 15.69 -30.15
N LEU A 9 -11.39 16.33 -30.16
CA LEU A 9 -11.83 17.22 -29.07
C LEU A 9 -12.04 16.48 -27.76
N ILE A 10 -12.73 15.33 -27.79
CA ILE A 10 -12.95 14.49 -26.59
C ILE A 10 -11.61 14.00 -26.04
N ASN A 11 -10.70 13.54 -26.90
CA ASN A 11 -9.39 13.08 -26.49
C ASN A 11 -8.59 14.20 -25.81
N ARG A 12 -8.55 15.40 -26.42
CA ARG A 12 -7.84 16.56 -25.87
C ARG A 12 -8.45 17.01 -24.54
N PHE A 13 -9.77 17.01 -24.42
CA PHE A 13 -10.48 17.31 -23.17
C PHE A 13 -10.09 16.30 -22.07
N ASN A 14 -10.24 15.00 -22.33
CA ASN A 14 -9.91 13.94 -21.36
C ASN A 14 -8.45 14.00 -20.92
N LEU A 15 -7.51 14.17 -21.86
CA LEU A 15 -6.09 14.31 -21.53
C LEU A 15 -5.84 15.53 -20.65
N THR A 16 -6.43 16.68 -20.99
CA THR A 16 -6.27 17.91 -20.20
C THR A 16 -6.82 17.73 -18.78
N VAL A 17 -8.02 17.17 -18.64
CA VAL A 17 -8.63 16.91 -17.33
C VAL A 17 -7.78 15.94 -16.51
N SER A 18 -7.32 14.84 -17.12
CA SER A 18 -6.48 13.86 -16.42
C SER A 18 -5.15 14.47 -15.95
N LEU A 19 -4.53 15.32 -16.76
CA LEU A 19 -3.32 16.06 -16.40
C LEU A 19 -3.58 17.03 -15.25
N LEU A 20 -4.69 17.78 -15.29
CA LEU A 20 -5.05 18.71 -14.20
C LEU A 20 -5.32 17.97 -12.89
N THR A 21 -6.05 16.86 -12.93
CA THR A 21 -6.30 16.03 -11.74
C THR A 21 -5.01 15.46 -11.18
N MET A 22 -4.11 14.96 -12.04
CA MET A 22 -2.79 14.48 -11.63
C MET A 22 -1.97 15.60 -10.99
N LEU A 23 -1.89 16.78 -11.62
CA LEU A 23 -1.17 17.94 -11.09
C LEU A 23 -1.72 18.41 -9.74
N PHE A 24 -3.04 18.39 -9.58
CA PHE A 24 -3.68 18.68 -8.31
C PHE A 24 -3.24 17.69 -7.21
N GLY A 25 -3.23 16.39 -7.50
CA GLY A 25 -2.73 15.37 -6.58
C GLY A 25 -1.24 15.55 -6.25
N LEU A 26 -0.41 15.80 -7.27
CA LEU A 26 1.03 16.03 -7.10
C LEU A 26 1.34 17.29 -6.30
N PHE A 27 0.52 18.34 -6.44
CA PHE A 27 0.63 19.55 -5.62
C PHE A 27 0.47 19.22 -4.13
N TRP A 28 -0.59 18.49 -3.76
CA TRP A 28 -0.83 18.10 -2.37
C TRP A 28 0.25 17.16 -1.84
N LEU A 29 0.67 16.18 -2.66
CA LEU A 29 1.77 15.29 -2.30
C LEU A 29 3.06 16.09 -2.04
N GLY A 30 3.41 17.00 -2.94
CA GLY A 30 4.57 17.89 -2.79
C GLY A 30 4.49 18.75 -1.53
N TRP A 31 3.31 19.31 -1.25
CA TRP A 31 3.07 20.09 -0.02
C TRP A 31 3.27 19.25 1.25
N ILE A 32 2.67 18.05 1.30
CA ILE A 32 2.77 17.15 2.45
C ILE A 32 4.23 16.73 2.66
N LEU A 33 4.94 16.35 1.59
CA LEU A 33 6.35 15.99 1.66
C LEU A 33 7.21 17.17 2.12
N PHE A 34 6.98 18.37 1.59
CA PHE A 34 7.69 19.57 2.04
C PHE A 34 7.47 19.83 3.54
N THR A 35 6.22 19.73 4.00
CA THR A 35 5.86 19.90 5.42
C THR A 35 6.50 18.83 6.29
N LEU A 36 6.46 17.56 5.84
CA LEU A 36 7.09 16.42 6.50
C LEU A 36 8.58 16.64 6.67
N PHE A 37 9.29 17.05 5.62
CA PHE A 37 10.72 17.31 5.72
C PHE A 37 11.00 18.50 6.64
N LYS A 38 10.30 19.62 6.45
CA LYS A 38 10.48 20.83 7.25
C LYS A 38 10.26 20.59 8.75
N ALA A 39 9.22 19.84 9.12
CA ALA A 39 8.90 19.53 10.51
C ALA A 39 9.69 18.32 11.03
N GLY A 40 10.00 17.35 10.18
CA GLY A 40 10.59 16.07 10.55
C GLY A 40 12.11 16.08 10.72
N PHE A 41 12.84 16.92 9.98
CA PHE A 41 14.31 16.97 10.09
C PHE A 41 14.79 17.30 11.51
N GLY A 42 14.08 18.17 12.23
CA GLY A 42 14.40 18.50 13.62
C GLY A 42 14.20 17.35 14.61
N GLY A 43 13.38 16.35 14.25
CA GLY A 43 13.13 15.16 15.07
C GLY A 43 14.06 13.98 14.77
N LEU A 44 14.87 14.06 13.72
CA LEU A 44 15.82 13.00 13.37
C LEU A 44 17.02 13.04 14.32
N SER A 45 17.06 12.10 15.26
CA SER A 45 18.16 11.91 16.18
C SER A 45 18.36 10.42 16.47
N ALA A 46 19.50 10.05 17.06
CA ALA A 46 19.74 8.66 17.48
C ALA A 46 18.68 8.18 18.48
N LYS A 47 18.14 9.07 19.32
CA LYS A 47 17.08 8.77 20.29
C LYS A 47 15.82 8.25 19.62
N LEU A 48 15.46 8.81 18.46
CA LEU A 48 14.30 8.37 17.68
C LEU A 48 14.33 6.87 17.37
N PHE A 49 15.52 6.32 17.12
CA PHE A 49 15.68 4.92 16.71
C PHE A 49 15.98 3.98 17.87
N LEU A 50 16.62 4.47 18.94
CA LEU A 50 17.14 3.64 20.03
C LEU A 50 16.29 3.67 21.30
N GLU A 51 15.42 4.66 21.48
CA GLU A 51 14.56 4.78 22.66
C GLU A 51 13.15 4.24 22.38
N MET A 52 12.49 3.75 23.43
CA MET A 52 11.09 3.31 23.35
C MET A 52 10.15 4.51 23.28
N THR A 53 8.98 4.30 22.68
CA THR A 53 7.89 5.29 22.68
C THR A 53 7.28 5.37 24.09
N PRO A 54 7.40 6.50 24.79
CA PRO A 54 6.85 6.67 26.12
C PRO A 54 5.35 7.04 26.04
N PRO A 55 4.67 7.17 27.19
CA PRO A 55 3.31 7.70 27.23
C PRO A 55 3.18 9.09 26.58
N PRO A 56 1.98 9.48 26.10
CA PRO A 56 1.75 10.77 25.48
C PRO A 56 2.24 11.94 26.34
N GLY A 57 2.93 12.90 25.71
CA GLY A 57 3.48 14.08 26.38
C GLY A 57 4.88 13.91 26.97
N SER A 58 5.51 12.74 26.79
CA SER A 58 6.90 12.47 27.17
C SER A 58 7.81 12.36 25.96
N ASP A 59 9.07 12.75 26.11
CA ASP A 59 10.10 12.64 25.08
C ASP A 59 10.67 11.21 25.01
N GLY A 60 10.83 10.68 23.80
CA GLY A 60 11.42 9.36 23.56
C GLY A 60 11.45 8.99 22.08
N GLY A 61 11.60 7.70 21.79
CA GLY A 61 11.83 7.20 20.43
C GLY A 61 10.71 6.33 19.87
N LEU A 62 11.02 5.59 18.81
CA LEU A 62 10.12 4.70 18.07
C LEU A 62 10.61 3.26 18.04
N LEU A 63 11.57 2.88 18.90
CA LEU A 63 12.22 1.57 18.84
C LEU A 63 11.20 0.41 18.90
N ASN A 64 10.25 0.46 19.83
CA ASN A 64 9.23 -0.57 19.98
C ASN A 64 8.28 -0.65 18.77
N ALA A 65 7.96 0.48 18.14
CA ALA A 65 7.16 0.50 16.90
C ALA A 65 7.94 -0.13 15.74
N ILE A 66 9.20 0.26 15.55
CA ILE A 66 10.07 -0.28 14.49
C ILE A 66 10.27 -1.79 14.67
N MET A 67 10.68 -2.20 15.87
CA MET A 67 10.90 -3.62 16.18
C MET A 67 9.59 -4.41 16.11
N GLY A 68 8.48 -3.87 16.60
CA GLY A 68 7.17 -4.49 16.49
C GLY A 68 6.77 -4.73 15.03
N SER A 69 6.91 -3.73 14.16
CA SER A 69 6.65 -3.87 12.72
C SER A 69 7.56 -4.91 12.06
N LEU A 70 8.86 -4.91 12.37
CA LEU A 70 9.79 -5.89 11.81
C LEU A 70 9.45 -7.32 12.26
N LEU A 71 9.15 -7.52 13.54
CA LEU A 71 8.79 -8.83 14.08
C LEU A 71 7.46 -9.33 13.51
N MET A 72 6.43 -8.47 13.43
CA MET A 72 5.15 -8.82 12.82
C MET A 72 5.29 -9.15 11.34
N GLY A 73 6.06 -8.34 10.59
CA GLY A 73 6.35 -8.59 9.18
C GLY A 73 7.10 -9.90 8.99
N ALA A 74 8.17 -10.13 9.75
CA ALA A 74 8.97 -11.34 9.67
C ALA A 74 8.15 -12.60 10.02
N ALA A 75 7.35 -12.56 11.08
CA ALA A 75 6.47 -13.66 11.45
C ALA A 75 5.40 -13.91 10.37
N GLY A 76 4.78 -12.85 9.86
CA GLY A 76 3.79 -12.93 8.78
C GLY A 76 4.38 -13.54 7.51
N THR A 77 5.59 -13.14 7.11
CA THR A 77 6.30 -13.72 5.97
C THR A 77 6.70 -15.17 6.24
N ALA A 78 7.29 -15.47 7.41
CA ALA A 78 7.74 -16.82 7.73
C ALA A 78 6.60 -17.84 7.74
N LEU A 79 5.41 -17.44 8.18
CA LEU A 79 4.23 -18.31 8.20
C LEU A 79 3.47 -18.29 6.86
N GLY A 80 3.26 -17.11 6.28
CA GLY A 80 2.43 -16.93 5.09
C GLY A 80 3.12 -17.36 3.80
N THR A 81 4.43 -17.12 3.65
CA THR A 81 5.16 -17.41 2.41
C THR A 81 5.20 -18.90 2.07
N PRO A 82 5.51 -19.83 3.00
CA PRO A 82 5.48 -21.26 2.69
C PRO A 82 4.08 -21.73 2.24
N VAL A 83 3.02 -21.28 2.92
CA VAL A 83 1.63 -21.62 2.57
C VAL A 83 1.26 -21.05 1.19
N GLY A 84 1.63 -19.79 0.92
CA GLY A 84 1.40 -19.14 -0.37
C GLY A 84 2.14 -19.83 -1.51
N ILE A 85 3.39 -20.25 -1.30
CA ILE A 85 4.16 -21.01 -2.29
C ILE A 85 3.49 -22.36 -2.58
N MET A 86 3.11 -23.11 -1.54
CA MET A 86 2.42 -24.40 -1.73
C MET A 86 1.09 -24.24 -2.48
N ALA A 87 0.29 -23.23 -2.13
CA ALA A 87 -0.94 -22.92 -2.85
C ALA A 87 -0.67 -22.52 -4.32
N GLY A 88 0.37 -21.74 -4.58
CA GLY A 88 0.80 -21.35 -5.92
C GLY A 88 1.22 -22.56 -6.76
N ILE A 89 2.03 -23.47 -6.20
CA ILE A 89 2.44 -24.71 -6.86
C ILE A 89 1.22 -25.58 -7.17
N TYR A 90 0.31 -25.75 -6.20
CA TYR A 90 -0.92 -26.51 -6.40
C TYR A 90 -1.78 -25.93 -7.55
N LEU A 91 -1.96 -24.61 -7.59
CA LEU A 91 -2.73 -23.94 -8.62
C LEU A 91 -2.07 -24.00 -10.01
N ALA A 92 -0.75 -24.04 -10.07
CA ALA A 92 0.00 -24.17 -11.33
C ALA A 92 -0.11 -25.59 -11.90
N GLU A 93 0.07 -26.61 -11.06
CA GLU A 93 0.13 -28.02 -11.50
C GLU A 93 -1.26 -28.66 -11.62
N PHE A 94 -2.16 -28.36 -10.68
CA PHE A 94 -3.48 -29.00 -10.55
C PHE A 94 -4.65 -28.06 -10.77
N GLY A 95 -4.41 -26.84 -11.28
CA GLY A 95 -5.41 -25.78 -11.41
C GLY A 95 -6.65 -26.11 -12.25
N SER A 96 -6.61 -27.17 -13.07
CA SER A 96 -7.74 -27.65 -13.88
C SER A 96 -8.58 -28.73 -13.19
N ARG A 97 -8.22 -29.17 -11.98
CA ARG A 97 -8.88 -30.29 -11.29
C ARG A 97 -9.56 -29.85 -9.99
N GLY A 98 -10.86 -30.17 -9.88
CA GLY A 98 -11.64 -30.04 -8.65
C GLY A 98 -12.04 -28.60 -8.28
N TRP A 99 -12.69 -28.47 -7.12
CA TRP A 99 -13.26 -27.20 -6.63
C TRP A 99 -12.26 -26.34 -5.84
N LEU A 100 -11.15 -26.94 -5.37
CA LEU A 100 -10.13 -26.25 -4.57
C LEU A 100 -9.46 -25.12 -5.37
N ALA A 101 -9.10 -25.35 -6.63
CA ALA A 101 -8.42 -24.34 -7.45
C ALA A 101 -9.23 -23.04 -7.65
N PRO A 102 -10.52 -23.07 -8.05
CA PRO A 102 -11.31 -21.84 -8.17
C PRO A 102 -11.57 -21.16 -6.82
N VAL A 103 -11.74 -21.91 -5.72
CA VAL A 103 -11.92 -21.32 -4.38
C VAL A 103 -10.66 -20.61 -3.91
N THR A 104 -9.49 -21.23 -4.05
CA THR A 104 -8.21 -20.61 -3.65
C THR A 104 -7.92 -19.35 -4.47
N ARG A 105 -8.20 -19.35 -5.78
CA ARG A 105 -8.08 -18.15 -6.63
C ARG A 105 -9.02 -17.05 -6.17
N PHE A 106 -10.31 -17.36 -5.97
CA PHE A 106 -11.30 -16.40 -5.52
C PHE A 106 -10.92 -15.75 -4.18
N ILE A 107 -10.49 -16.53 -3.20
CA ILE A 107 -10.01 -16.00 -1.91
C ILE A 107 -8.79 -15.11 -2.11
N SER A 108 -7.83 -15.53 -2.93
CA SER A 108 -6.63 -14.72 -3.22
C SER A 108 -6.98 -13.39 -3.87
N ASP A 109 -7.91 -13.38 -4.83
CA ASP A 109 -8.37 -12.17 -5.51
C ASP A 109 -9.08 -11.21 -4.54
N ILE A 110 -9.87 -11.75 -3.60
CA ILE A 110 -10.47 -10.96 -2.51
C ILE A 110 -9.39 -10.36 -1.62
N LEU A 111 -8.43 -11.16 -1.17
CA LEU A 111 -7.37 -10.68 -0.26
C LEU A 111 -6.50 -9.59 -0.91
N LEU A 112 -6.27 -9.67 -2.22
CA LEU A 112 -5.52 -8.67 -2.98
C LEU A 112 -6.33 -7.39 -3.24
N SER A 113 -7.66 -7.50 -3.32
CA SER A 113 -8.55 -6.37 -3.61
C SER A 113 -9.14 -5.73 -2.35
N ALA A 114 -9.09 -6.42 -1.21
CA ALA A 114 -9.63 -5.95 0.05
C ALA A 114 -8.87 -4.69 0.51
N PRO A 115 -9.57 -3.56 0.72
CA PRO A 115 -8.91 -2.36 1.23
C PRO A 115 -8.36 -2.64 2.64
N SER A 116 -7.07 -2.40 2.86
CA SER A 116 -6.41 -2.61 4.15
C SER A 116 -7.05 -1.81 5.29
N ILE A 117 -7.65 -0.65 4.99
CA ILE A 117 -8.43 0.16 5.93
C ILE A 117 -9.66 -0.61 6.45
N VAL A 118 -10.32 -1.40 5.60
CA VAL A 118 -11.49 -2.19 6.01
C VAL A 118 -11.05 -3.34 6.90
N VAL A 119 -9.92 -3.97 6.59
CA VAL A 119 -9.40 -5.11 7.37
C VAL A 119 -8.83 -4.68 8.72
N GLY A 120 -8.25 -3.47 8.83
CA GLY A 120 -7.59 -3.00 10.05
C GLY A 120 -8.49 -2.22 11.05
N LEU A 121 -9.70 -1.83 10.65
CA LEU A 121 -10.65 -1.09 11.52
C LEU A 121 -11.50 -2.04 12.40
N PHE A 122 -11.63 -3.30 12.01
CA PHE A 122 -12.36 -4.35 12.72
C PHE A 122 -11.41 -5.38 13.34
#